data_AF-A0A4S8QFT5-F1
#
_entry.id   AF-A0A4S8QFT5-F1
#
_cell.length_a   1.000
_cell.length_b   1.000
_cell.length_c   1.000
_cell.angle_alpha   90.00
_cell.angle_beta   90.00
_cell.angle_gamma   90.00
#
_symmetry.space_group_name_H-M   'P 1'
#
loop_
_entity.id
_entity.type
_entity.pdbx_description
1 polymer ?
#
loop_
_entity_poly.entity_id
_entity_poly.type
_entity_poly.pdbx_seq_one_letter_code
_entity_poly.pdbx_strand_id
1 'polypeptide(L)'
;MSRPIPTGGPGSDLLERGRFSDGRTRFNVRASSVDAPESFQVYVEGNRADIVLIVSGLGTEHLHATWGEGWRSCQKAWKTWAEKAAFQVFYNGHHRGGPDAPGVVRVCNG
;
A
#
# COMPACT_ATOMS: atom_id res chain seq x y z
N MET A 1 -37.51 -9.74 -10.42
CA MET A 1 -36.26 -9.78 -11.23
C MET A 1 -35.12 -9.29 -10.35
N SER A 2 -34.50 -10.20 -9.59
CA SER A 2 -33.39 -9.89 -8.69
C SER A 2 -32.10 -9.81 -9.52
N ARG A 3 -31.47 -8.63 -9.59
CA ARG A 3 -30.20 -8.45 -10.29
C ARG A 3 -29.10 -9.12 -9.47
N PRO A 4 -28.21 -9.92 -10.07
CA PRO A 4 -27.04 -10.43 -9.36
C PRO A 4 -26.13 -9.25 -9.01
N ILE A 5 -25.79 -9.12 -7.73
CA ILE A 5 -24.72 -8.26 -7.25
C ILE A 5 -23.41 -8.82 -7.82
N PRO A 6 -22.60 -8.06 -8.56
CA PRO A 6 -21.29 -8.53 -8.98
C PRO A 6 -20.40 -8.66 -7.73
N THR A 7 -20.15 -9.90 -7.33
CA THR A 7 -19.15 -10.26 -6.34
C THR A 7 -17.77 -9.94 -6.95
N GLY A 8 -17.27 -8.72 -6.72
CA GLY A 8 -15.98 -8.24 -7.22
C GLY A 8 -16.12 -7.12 -8.27
N GLY A 9 -16.50 -5.92 -7.84
CA GLY A 9 -16.56 -4.76 -8.72
C GLY A 9 -15.17 -4.22 -9.10
N PRO A 10 -15.03 -3.54 -10.27
CA PRO A 10 -13.81 -2.85 -10.70
C PRO A 10 -13.34 -1.76 -9.72
N GLY A 11 -14.13 -1.42 -8.71
CA GLY A 11 -13.76 -0.47 -7.65
C GLY A 11 -12.64 -0.94 -6.72
N SER A 12 -12.30 -2.22 -6.69
CA SER A 12 -11.14 -2.70 -5.91
C SER A 12 -9.82 -2.23 -6.53
N ASP A 13 -9.74 -2.32 -7.86
CA ASP A 13 -8.56 -1.94 -8.65
C ASP A 13 -8.36 -0.42 -8.67
N LEU A 14 -9.46 0.34 -8.74
CA LEU A 14 -9.42 1.82 -8.67
C LEU A 14 -8.84 2.38 -7.36
N LEU A 15 -8.88 1.59 -6.29
CA LEU A 15 -8.31 1.96 -4.99
C LEU A 15 -6.85 1.54 -4.87
N GLU A 16 -6.38 0.59 -5.68
CA GLU A 16 -4.98 0.19 -5.70
C GLU A 16 -4.16 1.31 -6.34
N ARG A 17 -3.27 1.91 -5.54
CA ARG A 17 -2.36 2.95 -6.03
C ARG A 17 -1.14 2.33 -6.69
N GLY A 18 -0.73 1.15 -6.25
CA GLY A 18 0.37 0.43 -6.88
C GLY A 18 0.98 -0.58 -5.94
N ARG A 19 2.24 -0.94 -6.22
CA ARG A 19 2.97 -1.95 -5.47
C ARG A 19 4.45 -1.62 -5.35
N PHE A 20 5.08 -2.14 -4.31
CA PHE A 20 6.52 -2.10 -4.10
C PHE A 20 7.02 -3.43 -3.54
N SER A 21 8.33 -3.64 -3.52
CA SER A 21 8.92 -4.88 -3.01
C SER A 21 10.22 -4.61 -2.28
N ASP A 22 10.46 -5.40 -1.25
CA ASP A 22 11.73 -5.51 -0.54
C ASP A 22 12.71 -6.49 -1.26
N GLY A 23 12.28 -7.06 -2.39
CA GLY A 23 13.00 -8.12 -3.11
C GLY A 23 12.66 -9.53 -2.64
N ARG A 24 12.09 -9.69 -1.44
CA ARG A 24 11.56 -10.97 -0.92
C ARG A 24 10.04 -11.03 -0.96
N THR A 25 9.41 -9.97 -0.46
CA THR A 25 7.95 -9.84 -0.37
C THR A 25 7.50 -8.68 -1.24
N ARG A 26 6.36 -8.86 -1.91
CA ARG A 26 5.68 -7.80 -2.67
C ARG A 26 4.52 -7.27 -1.86
N PHE A 27 4.34 -5.97 -1.90
CA PHE A 27 3.36 -5.24 -1.13
C PHE A 27 2.50 -4.41 -2.05
N ASN A 28 1.19 -4.46 -1.86
CA ASN A 28 0.22 -3.65 -2.57
C ASN A 28 -0.20 -2.48 -1.68
N VAL A 29 -0.33 -1.30 -2.27
CA VAL A 29 -0.80 -0.08 -1.62
C VAL A 29 -2.20 0.22 -2.12
N ARG A 30 -3.13 0.35 -1.19
CA ARG A 30 -4.53 0.64 -1.46
C ARG A 30 -4.99 1.84 -0.67
N ALA A 31 -5.59 2.81 -1.36
CA ALA A 31 -6.26 3.93 -0.74
C ALA A 31 -7.63 3.53 -0.18
N SER A 32 -8.09 4.26 0.84
CA SER A 32 -9.46 4.12 1.35
C SER A 32 -10.49 4.65 0.35
N SER A 33 -10.15 5.72 -0.38
CA SER A 33 -10.99 6.34 -1.40
C SER A 33 -10.20 6.72 -2.66
N VAL A 34 -10.91 6.85 -3.78
CA VAL A 34 -10.36 7.34 -5.05
C VAL A 34 -10.18 8.85 -4.98
N ASP A 35 -11.20 9.55 -4.48
CA ASP A 35 -11.25 11.00 -4.29
C ASP A 35 -11.06 11.32 -2.79
N ALA A 36 -10.10 12.21 -2.49
CA ALA A 36 -9.68 12.60 -1.13
C ALA A 36 -9.47 11.42 -0.14
N PRO A 37 -8.48 10.54 -0.38
CA PRO A 37 -8.18 9.43 0.53
C PRO A 37 -7.73 9.91 1.92
N GLU A 38 -8.50 9.57 2.95
CA GLU A 38 -8.17 9.87 4.35
C GLU A 38 -7.16 8.87 4.97
N SER A 39 -7.05 7.68 4.36
CA SER A 39 -6.13 6.63 4.78
C SER A 39 -5.70 5.76 3.59
N PHE A 40 -4.59 5.05 3.76
CA PHE A 40 -4.16 3.98 2.88
C PHE A 40 -3.63 2.79 3.68
N GLN A 41 -3.70 1.63 3.05
CA GLN A 41 -3.31 0.35 3.59
C GLN A 41 -2.27 -0.29 2.69
N VAL A 42 -1.33 -0.98 3.31
CA VAL A 42 -0.30 -1.77 2.68
C VAL A 42 -0.51 -3.20 3.11
N TYR A 43 -0.61 -4.11 2.15
CA TYR A 43 -0.82 -5.54 2.40
C TYR A 43 0.05 -6.38 1.48
N VAL A 44 0.29 -7.64 1.83
CA VAL A 44 1.12 -8.54 1.03
C VAL A 44 0.41 -8.96 -0.27
N GLU A 45 1.12 -8.91 -1.40
CA GLU A 45 0.60 -9.38 -2.70
C GLU A 45 0.15 -10.85 -2.57
N GLY A 46 -1.10 -11.13 -2.95
CA GLY A 46 -1.70 -12.46 -2.83
C GLY A 46 -2.35 -12.77 -1.47
N ASN A 47 -2.16 -11.95 -0.44
CA ASN A 47 -2.87 -12.08 0.84
C ASN A 47 -3.30 -10.72 1.41
N ARG A 48 -4.52 -10.30 1.09
CA ARG A 48 -5.13 -9.04 1.56
C ARG A 48 -5.37 -9.00 3.07
N ALA A 49 -5.41 -10.15 3.75
CA ALA A 49 -5.54 -10.20 5.21
C ALA A 49 -4.22 -9.93 5.93
N ASP A 50 -3.08 -10.08 5.23
CA ASP A 50 -1.76 -9.79 5.78
C ASP A 50 -1.44 -8.30 5.65
N ILE A 51 -1.95 -7.53 6.60
CA ILE A 51 -1.74 -6.09 6.64
C ILE A 51 -0.34 -5.80 7.18
N VAL A 52 0.42 -5.02 6.42
CA VAL A 52 1.78 -4.58 6.77
C VAL A 52 1.73 -3.26 7.52
N LEU A 53 1.03 -2.28 6.94
CA LEU A 53 0.96 -0.91 7.43
C LEU A 53 -0.38 -0.28 7.06
N ILE A 54 -0.97 0.45 7.99
CA ILE A 54 -2.11 1.33 7.75
C ILE A 54 -1.68 2.74 8.11
N VAL A 55 -1.78 3.66 7.17
CA VAL A 55 -1.58 5.09 7.41
C VAL A 55 -2.92 5.77 7.35
N SER A 56 -3.30 6.47 8.41
CA SER A 56 -4.55 7.23 8.50
C SER A 56 -4.27 8.69 8.85
N GLY A 57 -5.24 9.58 8.59
CA GLY A 57 -5.09 11.00 8.86
C GLY A 57 -4.37 11.76 7.74
N LEU A 58 -4.44 11.28 6.49
CA LEU A 58 -3.82 11.96 5.35
C LEU A 58 -4.45 13.35 5.06
N GLY A 59 -5.68 13.56 5.53
CA GLY A 59 -6.39 14.83 5.45
C GLY A 59 -6.36 15.65 6.75
N THR A 60 -5.63 15.21 7.78
CA THR A 60 -5.54 15.89 9.08
C THR A 60 -4.09 16.20 9.44
N GLU A 61 -3.86 17.11 10.40
CA GLU A 61 -2.51 17.38 10.92
C GLU A 61 -1.92 16.21 11.74
N HIS A 62 -2.69 15.14 11.93
CA HIS A 62 -2.33 13.99 12.77
C HIS A 62 -2.24 12.71 11.94
N LEU A 63 -1.07 12.49 11.34
CA LEU A 63 -0.75 11.24 10.64
C LEU A 63 -0.55 10.10 11.65
N HIS A 64 -1.28 9.01 11.46
CA HIS A 64 -1.20 7.83 12.32
C HIS A 64 -0.77 6.60 11.51
N ALA A 65 0.40 6.05 11.84
CA ALA A 65 0.96 4.86 11.20
C ALA A 65 0.81 3.64 12.12
N THR A 66 -0.02 2.69 11.70
CA THR A 66 -0.30 1.44 12.43
C THR A 66 0.28 0.26 11.69
N TRP A 67 1.27 -0.40 12.28
CA TRP A 67 1.88 -1.62 11.73
C TRP A 67 1.01 -2.84 12.02
N GLY A 68 0.97 -3.80 11.11
CA GLY A 68 0.36 -5.11 11.37
C GLY A 68 1.16 -5.93 12.39
N GLU A 69 0.51 -6.87 13.05
CA GLU A 69 1.08 -7.63 14.17
C GLU A 69 2.41 -8.30 13.80
N GLY A 70 2.47 -9.04 12.69
CA GLY A 70 3.70 -9.69 12.22
C GLY A 70 4.82 -8.73 11.81
N TRP A 71 4.47 -7.49 11.45
CA TRP A 71 5.39 -6.49 10.94
C TRP A 71 5.86 -5.49 12.02
N ARG A 72 5.18 -5.46 13.17
CA ARG A 72 5.57 -4.67 14.35
C ARG A 72 6.91 -5.08 14.95
N SER A 73 7.37 -6.30 14.70
CA SER A 73 8.68 -6.78 15.19
C SER A 73 9.83 -6.51 14.21
N CYS A 74 9.56 -5.99 13.01
CA CYS A 74 10.59 -5.67 12.04
C CYS A 74 11.52 -4.55 12.52
N GLN A 75 12.73 -4.55 11.97
CA GLN A 75 13.75 -3.55 12.29
C GLN A 75 13.26 -2.13 11.99
N LYS A 76 13.67 -1.16 12.82
CA LYS A 76 13.27 0.25 12.66
C LYS A 76 13.65 0.81 11.29
N ALA A 77 14.85 0.50 10.80
CA ALA A 77 15.32 0.93 9.48
C ALA A 77 14.41 0.42 8.36
N TRP A 78 14.02 -0.86 8.42
CA TRP A 78 13.09 -1.47 7.47
C TRP A 78 11.72 -0.80 7.53
N LYS A 79 11.18 -0.54 8.72
CA LYS A 79 9.90 0.17 8.88
C LYS A 79 9.93 1.57 8.26
N THR A 80 10.97 2.34 8.54
CA THR A 80 11.13 3.68 7.93
C THR A 80 11.22 3.60 6.40
N TRP A 81 11.93 2.60 5.87
CA TRP A 81 11.97 2.37 4.42
C TRP A 81 10.59 2.00 3.86
N ALA A 82 9.89 1.05 4.47
CA ALA A 82 8.59 0.56 4.01
C ALA A 82 7.52 1.66 4.05
N GLU A 83 7.53 2.51 5.09
CA GLU A 83 6.67 3.68 5.19
C GLU A 83 6.94 4.66 4.05
N LYS A 84 8.21 5.06 3.84
CA LYS A 84 8.59 5.96 2.74
C LYS A 84 8.21 5.40 1.37
N ALA A 85 8.47 4.11 1.13
CA ALA A 85 8.11 3.44 -0.11
C ALA A 85 6.58 3.43 -0.32
N ALA A 86 5.82 3.14 0.73
CA ALA A 86 4.36 3.16 0.68
C ALA A 86 3.81 4.55 0.36
N PHE A 87 4.31 5.61 1.02
CA PHE A 87 3.94 6.99 0.70
C PHE A 87 4.30 7.34 -0.75
N GLN A 88 5.50 6.97 -1.20
CA GLN A 88 5.94 7.22 -2.57
C GLN A 88 5.01 6.55 -3.59
N VAL A 89 4.64 5.28 -3.38
CA VAL A 89 3.68 4.58 -4.26
C VAL A 89 2.29 5.19 -4.15
N PHE A 90 1.84 5.57 -2.97
CA PHE A 90 0.53 6.17 -2.77
C PHE A 90 0.38 7.49 -3.56
N TYR A 91 1.37 8.39 -3.48
CA TYR A 91 1.34 9.67 -4.19
C TYR A 91 1.66 9.56 -5.69
N ASN A 92 2.56 8.67 -6.09
CA ASN A 92 2.93 8.51 -7.51
C ASN A 92 2.03 7.53 -8.27
N GLY A 93 1.28 6.70 -7.56
CA GLY A 93 0.53 5.56 -8.11
C GLY A 93 -0.60 5.92 -9.07
N HIS A 94 -1.14 7.14 -8.98
CA HIS A 94 -2.16 7.62 -9.90
C HIS A 94 -1.58 8.17 -11.22
N HIS A 95 -0.27 8.40 -11.27
CA HIS A 95 0.47 8.87 -12.44
C HIS A 95 1.37 7.76 -12.98
N ARG A 96 0.82 6.71 -13.60
CA ARG A 96 1.49 5.99 -14.71
C ARG A 96 0.66 4.82 -15.23
N GLY A 97 -0.04 5.07 -16.33
CA GLY A 97 -0.06 4.11 -17.43
C GLY A 97 1.33 4.04 -18.08
N GLY A 98 2.28 3.34 -17.44
CA GLY A 98 3.63 3.17 -17.98
C GLY A 98 4.34 1.96 -17.37
N PRO A 99 4.84 1.00 -18.17
CA PRO A 99 5.39 -0.28 -17.72
C PRO A 99 6.76 -0.21 -17.01
N ASP A 100 7.22 0.97 -16.57
CA ASP A 100 8.59 1.18 -16.10
C ASP A 100 8.66 2.06 -14.84
N ALA A 101 8.18 1.55 -13.71
CA ALA A 101 8.57 2.07 -12.40
C ALA A 101 9.60 1.10 -11.80
N PRO A 102 10.91 1.29 -12.03
CA PRO A 102 11.95 0.48 -11.40
C PRO A 102 12.08 0.91 -9.94
N GLY A 103 11.19 0.40 -9.09
CA GLY A 103 11.36 0.40 -7.64
C GLY A 103 12.30 -0.71 -7.18
N VAL A 104 13.42 -0.95 -7.86
CA VAL A 104 14.50 -1.78 -7.33
C VAL A 104 15.25 -0.93 -6.32
N VAL A 105 14.73 -0.89 -5.10
CA VAL A 105 15.52 -0.42 -3.97
C VAL A 105 16.25 -1.65 -3.45
N ARG A 106 17.50 -1.82 -3.88
CA ARG A 106 18.44 -2.68 -3.15
C ARG A 106 18.58 -2.10 -1.75
N VAL A 107 18.26 -2.87 -0.72
CA VAL A 107 19.05 -2.89 0.51
C VAL A 107 18.96 -4.29 1.11
N CYS A 108 20.04 -5.03 0.92
CA CYS A 108 20.57 -6.03 1.85
C CYS A 108 22.07 -6.06 1.57
N ASN A 109 22.88 -5.63 2.54
CA ASN A 109 24.15 -6.21 3.00
C ASN A 109 25.04 -5.11 3.61
N GLY A 110 25.33 -5.28 4.90
CA GLY A 110 26.17 -4.42 5.73
C GLY A 110 25.85 -4.68 7.19
#